data_AF-A0ABD6B2W0-F1
#
_entry.id   AF-A0ABD6B2W0-F1
#
_cell.length_a   1.000
_cell.length_b   1.000
_cell.length_c   1.000
_cell.angle_alpha   90.00
_cell.angle_beta   90.00
_cell.angle_gamma   90.00
#
_symmetry.space_group_name_H-M   'P 1'
#
loop_
_entity.id
_entity.type
_entity.pdbx_description
1 polymer ?
#
loop_
_entity_poly.entity_id
_entity_poly.type
_entity_poly.pdbx_seq_one_letter_code
_entity_poly.pdbx_strand_id
1 'polypeptide(L)'
;SRTSAGGHSRGEEWENAQPVQQSESTPGAASHGSAPTRTADMTMAFSYRAIRRLANVHAALADAENWTDYLGIVGDVDASTINKYQRDNVLDLDFFNGSGTGPAERLAAVGPNSMFYAERMVLVGVDEREQAWAQEADWEFVPLETAAEEAGWELDEN
;
A
#
# COMPACT_ATOMS: atom_id res chain seq x y z
N SER A 1 -27.13 60.54 -17.44
CA SER A 1 -28.19 59.66 -18.00
C SER A 1 -27.56 58.67 -18.97
N ARG A 2 -28.10 57.44 -19.11
CA ARG A 2 -27.53 56.36 -19.95
C ARG A 2 -28.18 56.29 -21.34
N THR A 3 -27.35 56.22 -22.38
CA THR A 3 -27.55 55.65 -23.74
C THR A 3 -26.17 55.60 -24.44
N SER A 4 -25.88 54.88 -25.53
CA SER A 4 -26.34 53.55 -26.00
C SER A 4 -25.41 53.03 -27.12
N ALA A 5 -25.14 51.71 -27.13
CA ALA A 5 -24.76 50.86 -28.27
C ALA A 5 -23.56 51.19 -29.21
N GLY A 6 -22.66 50.19 -29.38
CA GLY A 6 -22.25 49.67 -30.70
C GLY A 6 -20.92 50.13 -31.34
N GLY A 7 -20.22 49.20 -32.01
CA GLY A 7 -19.32 49.52 -33.14
C GLY A 7 -17.87 49.00 -33.09
N HIS A 8 -17.55 48.03 -33.96
CA HIS A 8 -16.23 47.37 -34.17
C HIS A 8 -15.07 48.25 -34.70
N SER A 9 -13.84 47.68 -34.69
CA SER A 9 -12.63 47.91 -35.54
C SER A 9 -11.42 48.51 -34.79
N ARG A 10 -10.13 48.38 -35.19
CA ARG A 10 -9.34 47.42 -36.02
C ARG A 10 -7.86 47.92 -36.03
N GLY A 11 -6.84 47.05 -36.06
CA GLY A 11 -5.39 47.40 -36.11
C GLY A 11 -4.69 47.10 -34.77
N GLU A 12 -3.39 46.75 -34.67
CA GLU A 12 -2.27 46.57 -35.63
C GLU A 12 -1.70 45.14 -35.50
N GLU A 13 -1.35 44.40 -36.56
CA GLU A 13 -0.14 44.48 -37.41
C GLU A 13 1.17 44.04 -36.73
N TRP A 14 1.65 42.86 -37.11
CA TRP A 14 3.09 42.59 -37.32
C TRP A 14 3.24 41.53 -38.42
N GLU A 15 4.17 41.80 -39.33
CA GLU A 15 4.34 41.09 -40.59
C GLU A 15 5.73 40.41 -40.64
N ASN A 16 5.90 39.43 -41.54
CA ASN A 16 7.18 38.84 -41.96
C ASN A 16 8.00 38.00 -40.94
N ALA A 17 7.85 36.67 -41.04
CA ALA A 17 8.99 35.74 -40.98
C ALA A 17 8.73 34.52 -41.89
N GLN A 18 9.73 34.14 -42.69
CA GLN A 18 9.68 33.00 -43.63
C GLN A 18 10.07 31.67 -42.95
N PRO A 19 9.77 30.49 -43.54
CA PRO A 19 9.80 29.22 -42.81
C PRO A 19 11.21 28.68 -42.63
N VAL A 20 11.56 28.30 -41.40
CA VAL A 20 12.76 27.50 -41.13
C VAL A 20 12.43 26.01 -41.28
N GLN A 21 13.16 25.36 -42.20
CA GLN A 21 13.07 23.92 -42.42
C GLN A 21 13.74 23.12 -41.29
N GLN A 22 13.45 21.82 -41.28
CA GLN A 22 13.90 20.84 -40.29
C GLN A 22 15.38 20.97 -39.88
N SER A 23 15.64 20.78 -38.59
CA SER A 23 16.97 20.48 -38.06
C SER A 23 16.86 19.22 -37.20
N GLU A 24 17.15 18.07 -37.80
CA GLU A 24 17.39 16.83 -37.05
C GLU A 24 18.70 16.95 -36.28
N SER A 25 18.66 16.88 -34.96
CA SER A 25 19.80 16.54 -34.09
C SER A 25 19.30 16.15 -32.70
N THR A 26 19.66 14.94 -32.29
CA THR A 26 19.17 14.25 -31.08
C THR A 26 19.69 14.88 -29.78
N PRO A 27 18.87 14.86 -28.72
CA PRO A 27 19.14 14.02 -27.56
C PRO A 27 17.92 13.13 -27.25
N GLY A 28 18.02 11.96 -26.62
CA GLY A 28 18.94 11.56 -25.57
C GLY A 28 18.14 11.42 -24.26
N ALA A 29 18.24 10.25 -23.63
CA ALA A 29 17.51 9.81 -22.43
C ALA A 29 16.03 9.42 -22.62
N ALA A 30 15.71 8.26 -22.01
CA ALA A 30 14.41 7.73 -21.61
C ALA A 30 13.19 7.92 -22.53
N SER A 31 12.68 6.79 -22.99
CA SER A 31 11.24 6.63 -23.14
C SER A 31 10.54 7.09 -21.86
N HIS A 32 9.86 8.24 -21.90
CA HIS A 32 8.74 8.48 -20.99
C HIS A 32 7.59 7.58 -21.42
N GLY A 33 7.79 6.27 -21.24
CA GLY A 33 6.67 5.37 -21.06
C GLY A 33 5.84 5.96 -19.93
N SER A 34 4.52 6.00 -20.12
CA SER A 34 3.58 6.21 -19.02
C SER A 34 4.09 5.39 -17.85
N ALA A 35 4.39 6.04 -16.72
CA ALA A 35 4.79 5.30 -15.53
C ALA A 35 3.71 4.22 -15.32
N PRO A 36 4.06 2.94 -15.15
CA PRO A 36 3.06 1.97 -14.78
C PRO A 36 2.43 2.52 -13.50
N THR A 37 1.11 2.69 -13.50
CA THR A 37 0.34 2.64 -12.26
C THR A 37 0.54 1.22 -11.77
N ARG A 38 1.68 0.95 -11.12
CA ARG A 38 2.01 -0.38 -10.61
C ARG A 38 1.00 -0.63 -9.49
N THR A 39 0.06 -1.51 -9.78
CA THR A 39 -0.70 -2.20 -8.74
C THR A 39 0.31 -2.89 -7.84
N ALA A 40 0.14 -2.74 -6.52
CA ALA A 40 0.96 -3.51 -5.59
C ALA A 40 0.65 -4.99 -5.83
N ASP A 41 1.69 -5.81 -5.88
CA ASP A 41 1.57 -7.24 -6.17
C ASP A 41 1.06 -7.96 -4.91
N MET A 42 1.57 -7.60 -3.72
CA MET A 42 1.16 -8.24 -2.46
C MET A 42 1.17 -7.34 -1.21
N THR A 43 0.07 -7.38 -0.46
CA THR A 43 -0.04 -6.82 0.91
C THR A 43 -0.19 -7.98 1.90
N MET A 44 0.61 -7.96 2.97
CA MET A 44 0.50 -8.95 4.05
C MET A 44 0.24 -8.27 5.41
N ALA A 45 -0.64 -8.89 6.19
CA ALA A 45 -0.85 -8.55 7.59
C ALA A 45 -0.48 -9.75 8.48
N PHE A 46 0.21 -9.50 9.58
CA PHE A 46 0.25 -10.46 10.68
C PHE A 46 -0.90 -10.21 11.65
N SER A 47 -1.47 -11.27 12.19
CA SER A 47 -2.28 -11.15 13.39
C SER A 47 -1.38 -10.77 14.58
N TYR A 48 -1.91 -9.99 15.52
CA TYR A 48 -1.21 -9.61 16.76
C TYR A 48 -0.77 -10.82 17.60
N ARG A 49 -1.43 -11.98 17.43
CA ARG A 49 -1.03 -13.23 18.07
C ARG A 49 0.03 -13.99 17.26
N ALA A 50 0.03 -13.85 15.94
CA ALA A 50 1.03 -14.46 15.07
C ALA A 50 2.41 -13.77 15.20
N ILE A 51 2.46 -12.44 15.04
CA ILE A 51 3.73 -11.69 15.10
C ILE A 51 4.45 -11.83 16.45
N ARG A 52 3.68 -12.06 17.52
CA ARG A 52 4.18 -12.28 18.89
C ARG A 52 4.72 -13.68 19.17
N ARG A 53 4.67 -14.60 18.20
CA ARG A 53 5.26 -15.94 18.26
C ARG A 53 6.54 -16.07 17.44
N LEU A 54 6.96 -15.02 16.73
CA LEU A 54 8.23 -15.00 16.00
C LEU A 54 9.38 -14.83 17.00
N ALA A 55 10.30 -15.79 17.06
CA ALA A 55 11.48 -15.72 17.94
C ALA A 55 12.39 -14.53 17.57
N ASN A 56 12.36 -14.11 16.30
CA ASN A 56 12.98 -12.88 15.83
C ASN A 56 12.06 -12.14 14.86
N VAL A 57 11.18 -11.30 15.42
CA VAL A 57 10.24 -10.46 14.64
C VAL A 57 10.93 -9.59 13.60
N HIS A 58 12.12 -9.03 13.88
CA HIS A 58 12.84 -8.21 12.90
C HIS A 58 13.33 -9.01 11.70
N ALA A 59 13.85 -10.23 11.92
CA ALA A 59 14.32 -11.07 10.81
C ALA A 59 13.16 -11.51 9.91
N ALA A 60 12.02 -11.87 10.49
CA ALA A 60 10.84 -12.28 9.74
C ALA A 60 10.20 -11.11 8.95
N LEU A 61 10.12 -9.90 9.53
CA LEU A 61 9.65 -8.72 8.80
C LEU A 61 10.61 -8.33 7.67
N ALA A 62 11.92 -8.25 7.95
CA ALA A 62 12.92 -7.90 6.95
C ALA A 62 13.06 -8.95 5.83
N ASP A 63 12.69 -10.20 6.08
CA ASP A 63 12.52 -11.22 5.03
C ASP A 63 11.26 -10.94 4.18
N ALA A 64 10.11 -10.73 4.83
CA ALA A 64 8.84 -10.43 4.19
C ALA A 64 8.85 -9.15 3.32
N GLU A 65 9.62 -8.13 3.72
CA GLU A 65 9.85 -6.89 2.94
C GLU A 65 10.49 -7.16 1.56
N ASN A 66 11.13 -8.31 1.32
CA ASN A 66 11.72 -8.62 0.02
C ASN A 66 10.70 -9.10 -1.04
N TRP A 67 9.48 -9.47 -0.62
CA TRP A 67 8.47 -10.10 -1.48
C TRP A 67 7.03 -9.61 -1.23
N THR A 68 6.87 -8.58 -0.38
CA THR A 68 5.60 -7.85 -0.18
C THR A 68 5.82 -6.36 -0.45
N ASP A 69 4.80 -5.68 -0.97
CA ASP A 69 4.80 -4.22 -1.17
C ASP A 69 4.41 -3.47 0.12
N TYR A 70 3.59 -4.10 0.98
CA TYR A 70 3.12 -3.52 2.23
C TYR A 70 2.99 -4.57 3.35
N LEU A 71 3.46 -4.21 4.54
CA LEU A 71 3.35 -5.00 5.76
C LEU A 71 2.48 -4.30 6.81
N GLY A 72 1.65 -5.07 7.50
CA GLY A 72 0.82 -4.53 8.58
C GLY A 72 0.53 -5.51 9.70
N ILE A 73 -0.22 -5.00 10.68
CA ILE A 73 -0.64 -5.77 11.86
C ILE A 73 -2.12 -5.52 12.18
N VAL A 74 -2.85 -6.59 12.47
CA VAL A 74 -4.25 -6.54 12.86
C VAL A 74 -4.49 -7.41 14.10
N GLY A 75 -5.46 -7.08 14.93
CA GLY A 75 -5.86 -7.97 16.01
C GLY A 75 -7.09 -7.51 16.76
N ASP A 76 -7.70 -8.47 17.46
CA ASP A 76 -8.78 -8.22 18.43
C ASP A 76 -8.19 -7.77 19.77
N VAL A 77 -7.48 -6.66 19.69
CA VAL A 77 -6.92 -5.86 20.79
C VAL A 77 -7.09 -4.39 20.42
N ASP A 78 -6.93 -3.50 21.40
CA ASP A 78 -7.01 -2.07 21.16
C ASP A 78 -5.76 -1.51 20.45
N ALA A 79 -5.92 -0.37 19.78
CA ALA A 79 -4.82 0.31 19.08
C ALA A 79 -3.64 0.67 20.00
N SER A 80 -3.88 0.97 21.29
CA SER A 80 -2.77 1.34 22.19
C SER A 80 -1.90 0.13 22.55
N THR A 81 -2.47 -1.07 22.59
CA THR A 81 -1.74 -2.34 22.71
C THR A 81 -0.85 -2.60 21.50
N ILE A 82 -1.39 -2.48 20.27
CA ILE A 82 -0.61 -2.63 19.02
C ILE A 82 0.48 -1.55 18.91
N ASN A 83 0.13 -0.28 19.13
CA ASN A 83 1.07 0.84 19.05
C ASN A 83 2.11 0.83 20.17
N LYS A 84 1.84 0.17 21.30
CA LYS A 84 2.85 -0.12 22.31
C LYS A 84 3.80 -1.21 21.80
N TYR A 85 3.27 -2.34 21.31
CA TYR A 85 4.08 -3.44 20.80
C TYR A 85 5.04 -3.00 19.68
N GLN A 86 4.57 -2.23 18.70
CA GLN A 86 5.43 -1.68 17.64
C GLN A 86 6.55 -0.79 18.18
N ARG A 87 6.26 0.09 19.15
CA ARG A 87 7.27 0.99 19.75
C ARG A 87 8.27 0.24 20.63
N ASP A 88 7.80 -0.71 21.43
CA ASP A 88 8.63 -1.51 22.34
C ASP A 88 9.60 -2.41 21.55
N ASN A 89 9.22 -2.83 20.33
CA ASN A 89 10.04 -3.66 19.43
C ASN A 89 10.61 -2.88 18.22
N VAL A 90 10.45 -1.55 18.15
CA VAL A 90 10.93 -0.68 17.05
C VAL A 90 10.59 -1.24 15.65
N LEU A 91 9.31 -1.59 15.44
CA LEU A 91 8.82 -2.12 14.16
C LEU A 91 8.33 -0.97 13.27
N ASP A 92 8.73 -1.00 12.00
CA ASP A 92 8.14 -0.18 10.95
C ASP A 92 7.11 -1.04 10.20
N LEU A 93 5.85 -0.61 10.18
CA LEU A 93 4.74 -1.33 9.55
C LEU A 93 3.85 -0.29 8.88
N ASP A 94 3.59 -0.46 7.59
CA ASP A 94 2.85 0.48 6.73
C ASP A 94 1.45 0.79 7.27
N PHE A 95 0.77 -0.22 7.85
CA PHE A 95 -0.56 -0.05 8.44
C PHE A 95 -0.76 -0.82 9.74
N PHE A 96 -1.52 -0.22 10.65
CA PHE A 96 -1.90 -0.79 11.94
C PHE A 96 -3.41 -0.76 12.14
N ASN A 97 -4.00 -1.95 12.16
CA ASN A 97 -5.45 -2.13 12.21
C ASN A 97 -5.88 -2.40 13.66
N GLY A 98 -5.88 -1.34 14.49
CA GLY A 98 -6.15 -1.38 15.93
C GLY A 98 -7.41 -0.66 16.45
N SER A 99 -8.08 0.19 15.66
CA SER A 99 -9.18 1.03 16.15
C SER A 99 -10.58 0.55 15.76
N GLY A 100 -11.51 0.52 16.71
CA GLY A 100 -12.93 0.88 16.50
C GLY A 100 -13.90 -0.19 15.97
N THR A 101 -13.52 -1.02 15.00
CA THR A 101 -14.46 -1.89 14.25
C THR A 101 -13.85 -3.25 13.92
N GLY A 102 -13.72 -4.13 14.93
CA GLY A 102 -13.26 -5.52 14.76
C GLY A 102 -11.90 -5.71 14.07
N PRO A 103 -11.44 -6.95 13.84
CA PRO A 103 -10.32 -7.22 12.94
C PRO A 103 -10.74 -7.31 11.48
N ALA A 104 -11.85 -8.01 11.20
CA ALA A 104 -12.36 -8.26 9.85
C ALA A 104 -12.70 -6.97 9.10
N GLU A 105 -13.45 -6.05 9.73
CA GLU A 105 -13.85 -4.81 9.05
C GLU A 105 -12.66 -3.87 8.80
N ARG A 106 -11.58 -3.98 9.59
CA ARG A 106 -10.32 -3.26 9.34
C ARG A 106 -9.50 -3.87 8.20
N LEU A 107 -9.51 -5.20 8.02
CA LEU A 107 -8.93 -5.86 6.85
C LEU A 107 -9.72 -5.49 5.59
N ALA A 108 -11.05 -5.50 5.65
CA ALA A 108 -11.93 -5.08 4.56
C ALA A 108 -11.78 -3.59 4.20
N ALA A 109 -11.34 -2.74 5.13
CA ALA A 109 -11.00 -1.34 4.85
C ALA A 109 -9.78 -1.19 3.91
N VAL A 110 -8.96 -2.23 3.76
CA VAL A 110 -7.85 -2.30 2.78
C VAL A 110 -8.34 -2.82 1.42
N GLY A 111 -9.56 -2.46 1.01
CA GLY A 111 -10.08 -2.71 -0.33
C GLY A 111 -9.55 -1.71 -1.39
N PRO A 112 -10.05 -1.77 -2.64
CA PRO A 112 -9.51 -1.05 -3.81
C PRO A 112 -9.37 0.48 -3.75
N ASN A 113 -9.86 1.13 -2.69
CA ASN A 113 -9.70 2.57 -2.45
C ASN A 113 -8.59 2.89 -1.42
N SER A 114 -7.96 1.87 -0.84
CA SER A 114 -6.84 2.00 0.10
C SER A 114 -5.52 2.11 -0.64
N MET A 115 -4.57 2.88 -0.09
CA MET A 115 -3.20 2.91 -0.61
C MET A 115 -2.45 1.58 -0.42
N PHE A 116 -2.85 0.78 0.56
CA PHE A 116 -2.25 -0.54 0.84
C PHE A 116 -2.98 -1.70 0.13
N TYR A 117 -3.81 -1.41 -0.87
CA TYR A 117 -4.48 -2.44 -1.68
C TYR A 117 -3.50 -3.04 -2.70
N ALA A 118 -3.49 -4.36 -2.78
CA ALA A 118 -2.68 -5.16 -3.69
C ALA A 118 -3.54 -6.23 -4.38
N GLU A 119 -2.98 -6.86 -5.43
CA GLU A 119 -3.64 -7.96 -6.14
C GLU A 119 -3.78 -9.22 -5.27
N ARG A 120 -2.82 -9.45 -4.35
CA ARG A 120 -2.88 -10.50 -3.33
C ARG A 120 -2.88 -9.91 -1.92
N MET A 121 -3.90 -10.25 -1.14
CA MET A 121 -4.07 -9.80 0.26
C MET A 121 -3.97 -11.01 1.19
N VAL A 122 -2.95 -11.07 2.07
CA VAL A 122 -2.68 -12.24 2.94
C VAL A 122 -2.71 -11.88 4.42
N LEU A 123 -3.46 -12.63 5.22
CA LEU A 123 -3.40 -12.61 6.68
C LEU A 123 -2.64 -13.84 7.19
N VAL A 124 -1.52 -13.63 7.87
CA VAL A 124 -0.82 -14.66 8.63
C VAL A 124 -1.39 -14.71 10.06
N GLY A 125 -1.99 -15.83 10.45
CA GLY A 125 -2.68 -15.98 11.75
C GLY A 125 -2.48 -17.34 12.41
N VAL A 126 -3.06 -17.54 13.60
CA VAL A 126 -2.78 -18.71 14.47
C VAL A 126 -3.95 -19.66 14.72
N ASP A 127 -5.19 -19.31 14.37
CA ASP A 127 -6.35 -20.18 14.54
C ASP A 127 -7.55 -19.83 13.62
N GLU A 128 -8.59 -20.66 13.68
CA GLU A 128 -9.83 -20.57 12.89
C GLU A 128 -10.59 -19.25 13.09
N ARG A 129 -10.44 -18.57 14.24
CA ARG A 129 -11.07 -17.26 14.48
C ARG A 129 -10.37 -16.17 13.68
N GLU A 130 -9.05 -16.26 13.53
CA GLU A 130 -8.28 -15.34 12.70
C GLU A 130 -8.49 -15.64 11.21
N GLN A 131 -8.67 -16.92 10.86
CA GLN A 131 -9.10 -17.34 9.53
C GLN A 131 -10.48 -16.77 9.16
N ALA A 132 -11.43 -16.73 10.09
CA ALA A 132 -12.74 -16.13 9.85
C ALA A 132 -12.62 -14.63 9.51
N TRP A 133 -11.71 -13.88 10.15
CA TRP A 133 -11.48 -12.47 9.82
C TRP A 133 -10.97 -12.25 8.40
N ALA A 134 -10.10 -13.14 7.92
CA ALA A 134 -9.62 -13.10 6.55
C ALA A 134 -10.75 -13.42 5.55
N GLN A 135 -11.53 -14.47 5.80
CA GLN A 135 -12.66 -14.85 4.94
C GLN A 135 -13.75 -13.76 4.88
N GLU A 136 -14.08 -13.13 6.01
CA GLU A 136 -15.03 -12.01 6.06
C GLU A 136 -14.54 -10.76 5.31
N ALA A 137 -13.23 -10.60 5.17
CA ALA A 137 -12.59 -9.47 4.51
C ALA A 137 -12.19 -9.72 3.04
N ASP A 138 -12.39 -10.93 2.51
CA ASP A 138 -11.86 -11.39 1.21
C ASP A 138 -10.32 -11.39 1.12
N TRP A 139 -9.65 -11.78 2.23
CA TRP A 139 -8.21 -12.00 2.30
C TRP A 139 -7.88 -13.51 2.32
N GLU A 140 -6.74 -13.88 1.74
CA GLU A 140 -6.15 -15.21 1.88
C GLU A 140 -5.67 -15.41 3.32
N PHE A 141 -5.94 -16.57 3.91
CA PHE A 141 -5.42 -16.93 5.24
C PHE A 141 -4.29 -17.93 5.13
N VAL A 142 -3.16 -17.64 5.78
CA VAL A 142 -2.03 -18.55 5.91
C VAL A 142 -1.77 -18.82 7.40
N PRO A 143 -1.72 -20.08 7.85
CA PRO A 143 -1.30 -20.40 9.21
C PRO A 143 0.15 -19.97 9.44
N LEU A 144 0.45 -19.37 10.61
CA LEU A 144 1.81 -18.94 10.96
C LEU A 144 2.82 -20.08 10.85
N GLU A 145 2.46 -21.29 11.28
CA GLU A 145 3.36 -22.46 11.23
C GLU A 145 3.75 -22.79 9.78
N THR A 146 2.81 -22.72 8.85
CA THR A 146 3.07 -22.90 7.40
C THR A 146 3.90 -21.75 6.82
N ALA A 147 3.58 -20.49 7.15
CA ALA A 147 4.35 -19.35 6.69
C ALA A 147 5.81 -19.42 7.19
N ALA A 148 6.00 -19.80 8.45
CA ALA A 148 7.31 -19.95 9.08
C ALA A 148 8.11 -21.13 8.51
N GLU A 149 7.47 -22.27 8.20
CA GLU A 149 8.11 -23.42 7.55
C GLU A 149 8.60 -23.06 6.13
N GLU A 150 7.76 -22.41 5.32
CA GLU A 150 8.10 -22.04 3.94
C GLU A 150 9.14 -20.91 3.86
N ALA A 151 9.08 -19.92 4.76
CA ALA A 151 10.00 -18.78 4.79
C ALA A 151 11.24 -18.98 5.69
N GLY A 152 11.31 -20.09 6.44
CA GLY A 152 12.40 -20.38 7.37
C GLY A 152 12.45 -19.46 8.60
N TRP A 153 11.30 -18.94 9.05
CA TRP A 153 11.22 -18.10 10.25
C TRP A 153 11.21 -18.96 11.53
N GLU A 154 12.02 -18.59 12.52
CA GLU A 154 12.00 -19.25 13.83
C GLU A 154 10.82 -18.76 14.69
N LEU A 155 10.14 -19.70 15.35
CA LEU A 155 9.04 -19.43 16.28
C LEU A 155 9.51 -19.65 17.73
N ASP A 156 9.01 -18.83 18.66
CA ASP A 156 9.27 -19.00 20.09
C ASP A 156 8.61 -20.28 20.62
N GLU A 157 9.38 -21.09 21.35
CA GLU A 157 8.86 -22.20 22.14
C GLU A 157 8.04 -21.64 23.33
N ASN A 158 6.71 -21.75 23.24
CA ASN A 158 5.75 -21.23 24.23
C ASN A 158 5.73 -22.01 25.57
#